data_AF-A0A417QVB1-F1
#
_entry.id   AF-A0A417QVB1-F1
#
_cell.length_a   1.000
_cell.length_b   1.000
_cell.length_c   1.000
_cell.angle_alpha   90.00
_cell.angle_beta   90.00
_cell.angle_gamma   90.00
#
_symmetry.space_group_name_H-M   'P 1'
#
loop_
_entity.id
_entity.type
_entity.pdbx_description
1 polymer ?
#
loop_
_entity_poly.entity_id
_entity_poly.type
_entity_poly.pdbx_seq_one_letter_code
_entity_poly.pdbx_strand_id
1 'polypeptide(L)'
;MIMLLTCTSISVMAADTLNDTADQDEKMTIGVSVYNLNDAEVRAFRNYFENYVGMAFEVEFLYSSSISTAEEEISFINELHERNVKGIISFLSSDLEEVLPVCEEYGMYYVRGSGTISDEMYEKVKDNPYFLGTIGTSVETEMDAAANMAEYFVSEDQNNQNHYIIACGGSAIGNEMHRLRTIGILNKLQEAYGLSYEKSVEELVNTQDTEEIETGSDIKITLVPGYPKDHLDEKLADSLNTGDYNVILSVVSASDFIKIIDAYEEENSTDVLLGSIDCFTEDTYEMFNKKGYNGKERIDYLVGKYGAIVAPSFVAMKNALEGFAEDYREDGSAFRLQQSFWTADSVDEFNKQYALSIGMYDNTYSVEDMMEVLKSYTPETNFEKFRKFTEK
;
A
#
# COMPACT_ATOMS: atom_id res chain seq x y z
N MET A 1 -6.95 36.28 -81.71
CA MET A 1 -8.28 36.36 -81.05
C MET A 1 -8.32 35.24 -80.03
N ILE A 2 -8.39 35.62 -78.76
CA ILE A 2 -8.13 34.78 -77.59
C ILE A 2 -9.27 33.79 -77.39
N MET A 3 -8.91 32.52 -77.20
CA MET A 3 -9.80 31.37 -77.03
C MET A 3 -10.12 31.22 -75.53
N LEU A 4 -11.38 31.45 -75.15
CA LEU A 4 -11.87 31.32 -73.77
C LEU A 4 -12.34 29.87 -73.54
N LEU A 5 -11.62 29.13 -72.69
CA LEU A 5 -12.07 27.85 -72.14
C LEU A 5 -13.02 28.13 -70.97
N THR A 6 -14.24 27.62 -71.01
CA THR A 6 -15.20 27.69 -69.90
C THR A 6 -15.21 26.34 -69.17
N CYS A 7 -14.61 26.29 -67.98
CA CYS A 7 -14.72 25.15 -67.07
C CYS A 7 -16.07 25.23 -66.34
N THR A 8 -16.89 24.20 -66.49
CA THR A 8 -18.07 23.96 -65.65
C THR A 8 -17.64 23.03 -64.51
N SER A 9 -17.64 23.55 -63.28
CA SER A 9 -17.40 22.79 -62.07
C SER A 9 -18.71 22.19 -61.55
N ILE A 10 -18.67 20.89 -61.24
CA ILE A 10 -19.72 20.14 -60.54
C ILE A 10 -19.59 20.45 -59.04
N SER A 11 -20.67 20.91 -58.42
CA SER A 11 -20.75 21.09 -56.97
C SER A 11 -20.99 19.74 -56.29
N VAL A 12 -20.00 19.23 -55.56
CA VAL A 12 -20.21 18.18 -54.55
C VAL A 12 -20.38 18.89 -53.21
N MET A 13 -21.52 18.65 -52.55
CA MET A 13 -21.74 19.12 -51.18
C MET A 13 -20.87 18.32 -50.23
N ALA A 14 -19.92 18.99 -49.58
CA ALA A 14 -19.24 18.46 -48.41
C ALA A 14 -20.20 18.56 -47.23
N ALA A 15 -20.40 17.44 -46.53
CA ALA A 15 -21.03 17.43 -45.22
C ALA A 15 -20.12 18.20 -44.25
N ASP A 16 -20.71 19.10 -43.47
CA ASP A 16 -20.05 19.83 -42.40
C ASP A 16 -19.58 18.85 -41.31
N THR A 17 -18.35 18.37 -41.40
CA THR A 17 -17.58 17.99 -40.22
C THR A 17 -17.06 19.27 -39.61
N LEU A 18 -17.77 19.77 -38.59
CA LEU A 18 -17.21 20.76 -37.68
C LEU A 18 -15.99 20.13 -37.03
N ASN A 19 -14.81 20.52 -37.53
CA ASN A 19 -13.57 20.47 -36.79
C ASN A 19 -13.80 21.24 -35.49
N ASP A 20 -13.93 20.52 -34.38
CA ASP A 20 -13.70 21.14 -33.10
C ASP A 20 -12.21 21.44 -33.01
N THR A 21 -11.97 22.71 -32.71
CA THR A 21 -10.68 23.34 -32.60
C THR A 21 -9.85 22.66 -31.51
N ALA A 22 -8.63 22.23 -31.88
CA ALA A 22 -7.47 22.05 -31.01
C ALA A 22 -7.73 22.27 -29.50
N ASP A 23 -8.08 21.20 -28.79
CA ASP A 23 -7.87 21.17 -27.36
C ASP A 23 -6.37 21.27 -27.12
N GLN A 24 -5.99 22.24 -26.29
CA GLN A 24 -4.63 22.35 -25.78
C GLN A 24 -4.29 21.04 -25.07
N ASP A 25 -3.01 20.62 -25.10
CA ASP A 25 -2.44 19.48 -24.36
C ASP A 25 -2.83 19.51 -22.86
N GLU A 26 -4.05 19.10 -22.52
CA GLU A 26 -4.45 18.93 -21.13
C GLU A 26 -3.86 17.61 -20.67
N LYS A 27 -2.94 17.70 -19.71
CA LYS A 27 -2.30 16.52 -19.12
C LYS A 27 -3.37 15.56 -18.61
N MET A 28 -3.16 14.27 -18.87
CA MET A 28 -4.01 13.23 -18.29
C MET A 28 -4.02 13.40 -16.77
N THR A 29 -5.21 13.38 -16.19
CA THR A 29 -5.39 13.57 -14.75
C THR A 29 -5.98 12.30 -14.12
N ILE A 30 -5.39 11.85 -13.02
CA ILE A 30 -5.80 10.65 -12.28
C ILE A 30 -6.11 11.04 -10.83
N GLY A 31 -7.26 10.60 -10.32
CA GLY A 31 -7.61 10.73 -8.91
C GLY A 31 -6.87 9.71 -8.05
N VAL A 32 -6.48 10.09 -6.83
CA VAL A 32 -5.81 9.20 -5.88
C VAL A 32 -6.44 9.35 -4.50
N SER A 33 -7.10 8.29 -4.01
CA SER A 33 -7.70 8.28 -2.66
C SER A 33 -6.74 7.71 -1.63
N VAL A 34 -6.56 8.44 -0.53
CA VAL A 34 -5.60 8.12 0.55
C VAL A 34 -6.21 8.32 1.94
N TYR A 35 -5.75 7.53 2.91
CA TYR A 35 -6.25 7.61 4.28
C TYR A 35 -5.64 8.76 5.08
N ASN A 36 -4.41 9.16 4.77
CA ASN A 36 -3.72 10.26 5.43
C ASN A 36 -2.56 10.79 4.57
N LEU A 37 -2.66 12.05 4.11
CA LEU A 37 -1.60 12.67 3.30
C LEU A 37 -0.26 12.83 4.03
N ASN A 38 -0.30 12.84 5.35
CA ASN A 38 0.88 12.99 6.20
C ASN A 38 1.48 11.65 6.61
N ASP A 39 0.89 10.52 6.22
CA ASP A 39 1.44 9.20 6.50
C ASP A 39 2.70 8.91 5.67
N ALA A 40 3.70 8.24 6.25
CA ALA A 40 4.99 8.02 5.60
C ALA A 40 4.87 7.17 4.32
N GLU A 41 4.03 6.13 4.35
CA GLU A 41 3.75 5.28 3.19
C GLU A 41 3.09 6.12 2.08
N VAL A 42 2.07 6.90 2.43
CA VAL A 42 1.37 7.77 1.49
C VAL A 42 2.32 8.81 0.89
N ARG A 43 3.21 9.43 1.69
CA ARG A 43 4.22 10.35 1.17
C ARG A 43 5.18 9.67 0.18
N ALA A 44 5.58 8.42 0.42
CA ALA A 44 6.44 7.67 -0.50
C ALA A 44 5.73 7.36 -1.83
N PHE A 45 4.46 6.95 -1.79
CA PHE A 45 3.65 6.74 -3.00
C PHE A 45 3.48 8.02 -3.80
N ARG A 46 3.16 9.12 -3.11
CA ARG A 46 3.01 10.45 -3.70
C ARG A 46 4.28 10.91 -4.37
N ASN A 47 5.42 10.77 -3.69
CA ASN A 47 6.71 11.12 -4.26
C ASN A 47 7.00 10.32 -5.53
N TYR A 48 6.72 9.01 -5.53
CA TYR A 48 6.90 8.18 -6.71
C TYR A 48 5.96 8.59 -7.87
N PHE A 49 4.69 8.85 -7.58
CA PHE A 49 3.74 9.33 -8.59
C PHE A 49 4.07 10.72 -9.12
N GLU A 50 4.27 11.71 -8.26
CA GLU A 50 4.46 13.11 -8.67
C GLU A 50 5.84 13.34 -9.30
N ASN A 51 6.91 12.80 -8.71
CA ASN A 51 8.29 13.16 -9.05
C ASN A 51 9.00 12.14 -9.95
N TYR A 52 8.37 11.01 -10.26
CA TYR A 52 8.92 10.02 -11.19
C TYR A 52 7.93 9.71 -12.32
N VAL A 53 6.78 9.11 -12.01
CA VAL A 53 5.81 8.66 -13.01
C VAL A 53 5.15 9.82 -13.76
N GLY A 54 4.62 10.80 -13.02
CA GLY A 54 3.91 11.96 -13.58
C GLY A 54 4.80 12.83 -14.45
N MET A 55 6.09 12.93 -14.12
CA MET A 55 7.08 13.60 -14.95
C MET A 55 7.38 12.84 -16.25
N ALA A 56 7.48 11.50 -16.19
CA ALA A 56 7.83 10.68 -17.33
C ALA A 56 6.70 10.51 -18.35
N PHE A 57 5.45 10.46 -17.87
CA PHE A 57 4.27 10.20 -18.70
C PHE A 57 3.32 11.39 -18.83
N GLU A 58 3.73 12.57 -18.36
CA GLU A 58 2.97 13.82 -18.41
C GLU A 58 1.57 13.71 -17.78
N VAL A 59 1.49 13.07 -16.61
CA VAL A 59 0.26 12.84 -15.85
C VAL A 59 0.22 13.70 -14.59
N GLU A 60 -0.94 14.27 -14.30
CA GLU A 60 -1.24 14.96 -13.03
C GLU A 60 -2.04 14.05 -12.09
N PHE A 61 -1.69 14.07 -10.81
CA PHE A 61 -2.40 13.31 -9.77
C PHE A 61 -3.15 14.25 -8.84
N LEU A 62 -4.44 13.98 -8.64
CA LEU A 62 -5.29 14.72 -7.72
C LEU A 62 -5.57 13.86 -6.51
N TYR A 63 -5.11 14.32 -5.35
CA TYR A 63 -5.26 13.57 -4.10
C TYR A 63 -6.50 13.98 -3.34
N SER A 64 -7.13 13.00 -2.71
CA SER A 64 -8.13 13.25 -1.69
C SER A 64 -7.52 13.92 -0.45
N SER A 65 -8.37 14.51 0.38
CA SER A 65 -8.06 14.66 1.80
C SER A 65 -7.98 13.28 2.49
N SER A 66 -7.72 13.26 3.80
CA SER A 66 -7.78 12.01 4.57
C SER A 66 -9.18 11.40 4.52
N ILE A 67 -9.29 10.17 4.01
CA ILE A 67 -10.54 9.42 3.90
C ILE A 67 -10.51 8.20 4.81
N SER A 68 -11.63 7.94 5.49
CA SER A 68 -11.79 6.81 6.42
C SER A 68 -13.03 5.96 6.14
N THR A 69 -13.91 6.39 5.25
CA THR A 69 -15.18 5.72 4.95
C THR A 69 -15.47 5.68 3.45
N ALA A 70 -16.37 4.76 3.03
CA ALA A 70 -16.85 4.70 1.66
C ALA A 70 -17.62 5.97 1.25
N GLU A 71 -18.40 6.57 2.16
CA GLU A 71 -19.12 7.84 1.91
C GLU A 71 -18.18 9.01 1.59
N GLU A 72 -17.06 9.11 2.31
CA GLU A 72 -16.02 10.10 2.03
C GLU A 72 -15.30 9.83 0.69
N GLU A 73 -15.06 8.56 0.33
CA GLU A 73 -14.51 8.20 -0.98
C GLU A 73 -15.48 8.52 -2.12
N ILE A 74 -16.76 8.21 -1.96
CA ILE A 74 -17.82 8.58 -2.90
C ILE A 74 -17.89 10.10 -3.07
N SER A 75 -17.76 10.87 -1.98
CA SER A 75 -17.72 12.33 -2.04
C SER A 75 -16.55 12.82 -2.89
N PHE A 76 -15.36 12.23 -2.73
CA PHE A 76 -14.22 12.55 -3.57
C PHE A 76 -14.40 12.11 -5.03
N ILE A 77 -15.03 10.96 -5.29
CA ILE A 77 -15.39 10.51 -6.65
C ILE A 77 -16.33 11.51 -7.33
N ASN A 78 -17.29 12.08 -6.60
CA ASN A 78 -18.15 13.14 -7.12
C ASN A 78 -17.34 14.39 -7.52
N GLU A 79 -16.39 14.82 -6.68
CA GLU A 79 -15.50 15.95 -7.01
C GLU A 79 -14.64 15.67 -8.24
N LEU A 80 -14.11 14.46 -8.37
CA LEU A 80 -13.35 14.01 -9.55
C LEU A 80 -14.22 14.03 -10.81
N HIS A 81 -15.46 13.55 -10.72
CA HIS A 81 -16.43 13.57 -11.81
C HIS A 81 -16.75 14.99 -12.29
N GLU A 82 -17.00 15.93 -11.36
CA GLU A 82 -17.24 17.35 -11.66
C GLU A 82 -16.06 18.00 -12.42
N ARG A 83 -14.85 17.46 -12.22
CA ARG A 83 -13.61 17.87 -12.89
C ARG A 83 -13.29 17.06 -14.14
N ASN A 84 -14.22 16.24 -14.63
CA ASN A 84 -14.06 15.34 -15.79
C ASN A 84 -12.94 14.30 -15.67
N VAL A 85 -12.51 13.95 -14.45
CA VAL A 85 -11.54 12.89 -14.23
C VAL A 85 -12.21 11.52 -14.45
N LYS A 86 -11.51 10.60 -15.13
CA LYS A 86 -12.06 9.29 -15.56
C LYS A 86 -11.42 8.09 -14.88
N GLY A 87 -10.50 8.31 -13.96
CA GLY A 87 -9.76 7.25 -13.30
C GLY A 87 -9.41 7.58 -11.87
N ILE A 88 -9.55 6.62 -10.97
CA ILE A 88 -9.19 6.69 -9.56
C ILE A 88 -8.35 5.48 -9.14
N ILE A 89 -7.20 5.76 -8.53
CA ILE A 89 -6.38 4.77 -7.83
C ILE A 89 -6.66 4.93 -6.33
N SER A 90 -7.18 3.88 -5.69
CA SER A 90 -7.51 3.93 -4.26
C SER A 90 -6.58 3.08 -3.43
N PHE A 91 -6.01 3.68 -2.38
CA PHE A 91 -5.21 3.00 -1.35
C PHE A 91 -6.00 2.80 -0.04
N LEU A 92 -7.32 2.92 -0.10
CA LEU A 92 -8.20 2.81 1.06
C LEU A 92 -8.59 1.36 1.32
N SER A 93 -9.24 1.14 2.47
CA SER A 93 -9.90 -0.13 2.79
C SER A 93 -11.43 -0.09 2.65
N SER A 94 -11.98 0.89 1.93
CA SER A 94 -13.43 1.13 1.79
C SER A 94 -14.18 -0.04 1.19
N ASP A 95 -15.50 -0.08 1.45
CA ASP A 95 -16.43 -1.05 0.90
C ASP A 95 -16.63 -0.83 -0.62
N LEU A 96 -16.21 -1.81 -1.42
CA LEU A 96 -16.31 -1.75 -2.86
C LEU A 96 -17.75 -1.94 -3.38
N GLU A 97 -18.64 -2.58 -2.61
CA GLU A 97 -20.06 -2.70 -2.98
C GLU A 97 -20.77 -1.34 -2.93
N GLU A 98 -20.29 -0.40 -2.11
CA GLU A 98 -20.82 0.96 -2.04
C GLU A 98 -20.16 1.88 -3.10
N VAL A 99 -18.85 1.76 -3.28
CA VAL A 99 -18.07 2.68 -4.12
C VAL A 99 -18.23 2.42 -5.62
N LEU A 100 -18.14 1.15 -6.05
CA LEU A 100 -18.09 0.80 -7.47
C LEU A 100 -19.37 1.12 -8.26
N PRO A 101 -20.59 1.05 -7.69
CA PRO A 101 -21.79 1.50 -8.40
C PRO A 101 -21.72 2.98 -8.85
N VAL A 102 -21.10 3.85 -8.03
CA VAL A 102 -20.94 5.28 -8.37
C VAL A 102 -19.90 5.45 -9.49
N CYS A 103 -18.80 4.70 -9.43
CA CYS A 103 -17.82 4.67 -10.51
C CYS A 103 -18.45 4.20 -11.84
N GLU A 104 -19.31 3.19 -11.80
CA GLU A 104 -20.03 2.69 -12.98
C GLU A 104 -20.98 3.72 -13.56
N GLU A 105 -21.73 4.44 -12.72
CA GLU A 105 -22.61 5.54 -13.14
C GLU A 105 -21.85 6.63 -13.91
N TYR A 106 -20.64 6.98 -13.44
CA TYR A 106 -19.82 8.04 -14.03
C TYR A 106 -18.90 7.58 -15.17
N GLY A 107 -18.82 6.27 -15.39
CA GLY A 107 -17.83 5.66 -16.26
C GLY A 107 -16.39 5.97 -15.86
N MET A 108 -16.12 5.91 -14.56
CA MET A 108 -14.81 6.18 -13.96
C MET A 108 -14.12 4.87 -13.61
N TYR A 109 -12.96 4.59 -14.19
CA TYR A 109 -12.18 3.41 -13.86
C TYR A 109 -11.66 3.46 -12.43
N TYR A 110 -11.70 2.33 -11.74
CA TYR A 110 -11.26 2.15 -10.37
C TYR A 110 -10.24 1.01 -10.28
N VAL A 111 -9.09 1.28 -9.65
CA VAL A 111 -8.14 0.24 -9.24
C VAL A 111 -7.86 0.36 -7.75
N ARG A 112 -7.93 -0.78 -7.06
CA ARG A 112 -7.53 -0.89 -5.65
C ARG A 112 -6.04 -1.20 -5.62
N GLY A 113 -5.23 -0.20 -5.25
CA GLY A 113 -3.78 -0.32 -5.18
C GLY A 113 -3.28 -0.64 -3.78
N SER A 114 -2.19 -1.40 -3.69
CA SER A 114 -1.46 -1.72 -2.46
C SER A 114 -2.34 -2.30 -1.32
N GLY A 115 -3.46 -2.95 -1.64
CA GLY A 115 -4.45 -3.38 -0.66
C GLY A 115 -4.92 -4.82 -0.86
N THR A 116 -5.21 -5.51 0.25
CA THR A 116 -5.82 -6.84 0.25
C THR A 116 -7.34 -6.73 0.34
N ILE A 117 -8.08 -7.51 -0.46
CA ILE A 117 -9.53 -7.71 -0.27
C ILE A 117 -9.82 -9.20 -0.08
N SER A 118 -10.91 -9.50 0.62
CA SER A 118 -11.38 -10.88 0.83
C SER A 118 -11.87 -11.51 -0.47
N ASP A 119 -11.85 -12.85 -0.53
CA ASP A 119 -12.41 -13.62 -1.65
C ASP A 119 -13.90 -13.31 -1.83
N GLU A 120 -14.65 -13.20 -0.73
CA GLU A 120 -16.06 -12.84 -0.77
C GLU A 120 -16.28 -11.47 -1.43
N MET A 121 -15.51 -10.46 -1.03
CA MET A 121 -15.63 -9.12 -1.62
C MET A 121 -15.28 -9.16 -3.11
N TYR A 122 -14.16 -9.80 -3.48
CA TYR A 122 -13.73 -9.91 -4.88
C TYR A 122 -14.81 -10.57 -5.76
N GLU A 123 -15.39 -11.68 -5.32
CA GLU A 123 -16.43 -12.38 -6.07
C GLU A 123 -17.67 -11.52 -6.33
N LYS A 124 -18.00 -10.59 -5.43
CA LYS A 124 -19.15 -9.68 -5.61
C LYS A 124 -18.89 -8.58 -6.63
N VAL A 125 -17.64 -8.14 -6.77
CA VAL A 125 -17.31 -6.92 -7.55
C VAL A 125 -16.56 -7.17 -8.85
N LYS A 126 -15.98 -8.36 -9.06
CA LYS A 126 -15.08 -8.67 -10.18
C LYS A 126 -15.69 -8.45 -11.58
N ASP A 127 -17.00 -8.48 -11.70
CA ASP A 127 -17.69 -8.33 -13.00
C ASP A 127 -18.06 -6.88 -13.32
N ASN A 128 -17.75 -5.91 -12.45
CA ASN A 128 -17.99 -4.50 -12.73
C ASN A 128 -17.09 -4.02 -13.90
N PRO A 129 -17.66 -3.36 -14.93
CA PRO A 129 -16.92 -2.96 -16.13
C PRO A 129 -15.86 -1.88 -15.89
N TYR A 130 -16.01 -1.08 -14.82
CA TYR A 130 -15.09 0.00 -14.45
C TYR A 130 -14.16 -0.38 -13.30
N PHE A 131 -14.37 -1.52 -12.66
CA PHE A 131 -13.40 -2.08 -11.74
C PHE A 131 -12.30 -2.78 -12.55
N LEU A 132 -11.09 -2.21 -12.55
CA LEU A 132 -9.94 -2.80 -13.23
C LEU A 132 -9.43 -4.03 -12.47
N GLY A 133 -9.40 -3.94 -11.14
CA GLY A 133 -8.97 -5.03 -10.27
C GLY A 133 -8.26 -4.56 -9.01
N THR A 134 -7.64 -5.53 -8.35
CA THR A 134 -6.81 -5.29 -7.16
C THR A 134 -5.35 -5.61 -7.45
N ILE A 135 -4.48 -4.77 -6.91
CA ILE A 135 -3.04 -5.00 -6.88
C ILE A 135 -2.59 -4.82 -5.44
N GLY A 136 -2.02 -5.85 -4.84
CA GLY A 136 -1.57 -5.77 -3.45
C GLY A 136 -1.10 -7.10 -2.92
N THR A 137 -0.85 -7.18 -1.63
CA THR A 137 -0.47 -8.42 -0.96
C THR A 137 -1.60 -9.45 -0.97
N SER A 138 -1.22 -10.72 -0.88
CA SER A 138 -2.16 -11.81 -0.62
C SER A 138 -2.39 -11.96 0.89
N VAL A 139 -3.47 -12.66 1.27
CA VAL A 139 -3.74 -13.03 2.67
C VAL A 139 -2.58 -13.82 3.27
N GLU A 140 -2.02 -14.77 2.50
CA GLU A 140 -0.87 -15.58 2.90
C GLU A 140 0.36 -14.69 3.11
N THR A 141 0.65 -13.77 2.19
CA THR A 141 1.78 -12.85 2.29
C THR A 141 1.71 -11.95 3.54
N GLU A 142 0.52 -11.45 3.90
CA GLU A 142 0.33 -10.65 5.12
C GLU A 142 0.64 -11.44 6.40
N MET A 143 0.17 -12.69 6.46
CA MET A 143 0.41 -13.57 7.60
C MET A 143 1.88 -14.02 7.66
N ASP A 144 2.46 -14.42 6.53
CA ASP A 144 3.82 -14.92 6.44
C ASP A 144 4.84 -13.84 6.75
N ALA A 145 4.64 -12.61 6.27
CA ALA A 145 5.52 -11.49 6.61
C ALA A 145 5.58 -11.26 8.12
N ALA A 146 4.44 -11.35 8.79
CA ALA A 146 4.33 -11.15 10.23
C ALA A 146 4.89 -12.33 11.04
N ALA A 147 4.65 -13.56 10.56
CA ALA A 147 5.26 -14.76 11.13
C ALA A 147 6.78 -14.76 10.96
N ASN A 148 7.31 -14.36 9.80
CA ASN A 148 8.76 -14.28 9.56
C ASN A 148 9.42 -13.23 10.44
N MET A 149 8.77 -12.08 10.66
CA MET A 149 9.26 -11.09 11.62
C MET A 149 9.33 -11.67 13.04
N ALA A 150 8.28 -12.36 13.51
CA ALA A 150 8.30 -12.97 14.83
C ALA A 150 9.39 -14.06 14.92
N GLU A 151 9.52 -14.92 13.90
CA GLU A 151 10.55 -15.96 13.81
C GLU A 151 11.97 -15.38 13.91
N TYR A 152 12.25 -14.23 13.26
CA TYR A 152 13.54 -13.55 13.37
C TYR A 152 13.91 -13.30 14.84
N PHE A 153 13.03 -12.68 15.63
CA PHE A 153 13.31 -12.39 17.04
C PHE A 153 13.33 -13.64 17.92
N VAL A 154 12.55 -14.68 17.60
CA VAL A 154 12.65 -15.96 18.32
C VAL A 154 13.99 -16.64 18.03
N SER A 155 14.46 -16.61 16.79
CA SER A 155 15.70 -17.26 16.39
C SER A 155 16.94 -16.64 17.07
N GLU A 156 16.88 -15.34 17.37
CA GLU A 156 17.91 -14.63 18.12
C GLU A 156 17.80 -14.84 19.65
N ASP A 157 16.66 -15.34 20.14
CA ASP A 157 16.40 -15.60 21.56
C ASP A 157 16.90 -16.97 22.03
N GLN A 158 18.22 -17.09 22.18
CA GLN A 158 18.85 -18.38 22.54
C GLN A 158 18.41 -18.95 23.90
N ASN A 159 17.79 -18.16 24.78
CA ASN A 159 17.50 -18.55 26.18
C ASN A 159 16.04 -18.32 26.58
N ASN A 160 15.12 -18.09 25.64
CA ASN A 160 13.71 -17.80 25.91
C ASN A 160 13.53 -16.65 26.91
N GLN A 161 14.26 -15.55 26.70
CA GLN A 161 14.23 -14.35 27.56
C GLN A 161 13.44 -13.21 26.93
N ASN A 162 12.94 -13.37 25.70
CA ASN A 162 12.16 -12.32 25.06
C ASN A 162 10.73 -12.28 25.61
N HIS A 163 10.30 -11.05 25.89
CA HIS A 163 8.96 -10.68 26.30
C HIS A 163 8.46 -9.59 25.35
N TYR A 164 7.24 -9.78 24.85
CA TYR A 164 6.77 -9.11 23.65
C TYR A 164 5.66 -8.11 23.94
N ILE A 165 5.76 -6.93 23.33
CA ILE A 165 4.62 -6.06 23.09
C ILE A 165 4.26 -6.19 21.60
N ILE A 166 3.00 -6.39 21.28
CA ILE A 166 2.48 -6.42 19.91
C ILE A 166 1.62 -5.19 19.68
N ALA A 167 2.10 -4.23 18.89
CA ALA A 167 1.29 -3.10 18.46
C ALA A 167 0.37 -3.56 17.33
N CYS A 168 -0.93 -3.72 17.62
CA CYS A 168 -1.89 -4.46 16.78
C CYS A 168 -2.60 -3.59 15.74
N GLY A 169 -2.34 -2.28 15.72
CA GLY A 169 -3.02 -1.35 14.83
C GLY A 169 -4.54 -1.41 14.96
N GLY A 170 -5.22 -1.29 13.82
CA GLY A 170 -6.68 -1.36 13.71
C GLY A 170 -7.28 -2.75 13.59
N SER A 171 -6.61 -3.81 14.05
CA SER A 171 -7.13 -5.19 13.99
C SER A 171 -8.56 -5.29 14.55
N ALA A 172 -8.80 -4.75 15.74
CA ALA A 172 -10.09 -4.81 16.43
C ALA A 172 -11.21 -3.92 15.83
N ILE A 173 -10.90 -3.11 14.82
CA ILE A 173 -11.87 -2.25 14.13
C ILE A 173 -12.02 -2.60 12.65
N GLY A 174 -11.69 -3.85 12.28
CA GLY A 174 -11.95 -4.38 10.95
C GLY A 174 -10.88 -4.10 9.90
N ASN A 175 -9.68 -3.66 10.30
CA ASN A 175 -8.56 -3.62 9.35
C ASN A 175 -8.02 -5.05 9.11
N GLU A 176 -8.37 -5.60 7.94
CA GLU A 176 -8.03 -6.98 7.56
C GLU A 176 -6.52 -7.25 7.59
N MET A 177 -5.70 -6.34 7.09
CA MET A 177 -4.23 -6.51 7.05
C MET A 177 -3.66 -6.57 8.47
N HIS A 178 -4.04 -5.63 9.35
CA HIS A 178 -3.54 -5.62 10.73
C HIS A 178 -3.97 -6.86 11.52
N ARG A 179 -5.20 -7.34 11.29
CA ARG A 179 -5.68 -8.59 11.91
C ARG A 179 -4.87 -9.79 11.41
N LEU A 180 -4.69 -9.96 10.11
CA LEU A 180 -3.88 -11.06 9.55
C LEU A 180 -2.44 -11.05 10.07
N ARG A 181 -1.81 -9.87 10.14
CA ARG A 181 -0.45 -9.72 10.69
C ARG A 181 -0.39 -10.10 12.17
N THR A 182 -1.35 -9.64 12.96
CA THR A 182 -1.40 -9.96 14.40
C THR A 182 -1.61 -11.47 14.62
N ILE A 183 -2.46 -12.11 13.81
CA ILE A 183 -2.64 -13.57 13.79
C ILE A 183 -1.30 -14.27 13.46
N GLY A 184 -0.59 -13.82 12.43
CA GLY A 184 0.70 -14.36 12.02
C GLY A 184 1.75 -14.33 13.13
N ILE A 185 1.86 -13.19 13.83
CA ILE A 185 2.76 -13.05 15.00
C ILE A 185 2.36 -14.01 16.12
N LEU A 186 1.09 -14.01 16.53
CA LEU A 186 0.62 -14.84 17.65
C LEU A 186 0.80 -16.34 17.38
N ASN A 187 0.42 -16.80 16.18
CA ASN A 187 0.59 -18.21 15.81
C ASN A 187 2.07 -18.60 15.81
N LYS A 188 2.95 -17.74 15.32
CA LYS A 188 4.38 -18.02 15.29
C LYS A 188 4.98 -18.07 16.71
N LEU A 189 4.67 -17.11 17.57
CA LEU A 189 5.14 -17.12 18.95
C LEU A 189 4.60 -18.34 19.71
N GLN A 190 3.34 -18.71 19.48
CA GLN A 190 2.75 -19.92 20.05
C GLN A 190 3.49 -21.18 19.63
N GLU A 191 3.74 -21.35 18.33
CA GLU A 191 4.47 -22.49 17.77
C GLU A 191 5.89 -22.57 18.34
N ALA A 192 6.65 -21.48 18.24
CA ALA A 192 8.08 -21.48 18.46
C ALA A 192 8.45 -21.66 19.95
N TYR A 193 7.65 -21.10 20.85
CA TYR A 193 7.85 -21.25 22.30
C TYR A 193 6.99 -22.34 22.94
N GLY A 194 6.09 -22.98 22.18
CA GLY A 194 5.16 -23.98 22.72
C GLY A 194 4.16 -23.42 23.72
N LEU A 195 3.65 -22.21 23.46
CA LEU A 195 2.73 -21.49 24.35
C LEU A 195 1.32 -22.08 24.29
N SER A 196 0.50 -21.78 25.31
CA SER A 196 -0.94 -22.03 25.31
C SER A 196 -1.69 -20.75 25.61
N TYR A 197 -2.65 -20.38 24.77
CA TYR A 197 -3.51 -19.22 24.99
C TYR A 197 -4.86 -19.67 25.56
N GLU A 198 -5.36 -18.98 26.59
CA GLU A 198 -6.70 -19.24 27.13
C GLU A 198 -7.80 -18.83 26.14
N LYS A 199 -7.62 -17.68 25.50
CA LYS A 199 -8.48 -17.19 24.41
C LYS A 199 -8.00 -17.73 23.07
N SER A 200 -8.93 -17.90 22.13
CA SER A 200 -8.53 -18.19 20.75
C SER A 200 -7.79 -17.00 20.14
N VAL A 201 -6.92 -17.24 19.16
CA VAL A 201 -6.19 -16.16 18.46
C VAL A 201 -7.17 -15.17 17.81
N GLU A 202 -8.29 -15.64 17.26
CA GLU A 202 -9.34 -14.78 16.73
C GLU A 202 -9.99 -13.88 17.78
N GLU A 203 -10.18 -14.35 19.01
CA GLU A 203 -10.69 -13.50 20.10
C GLU A 203 -9.65 -12.45 20.52
N LEU A 204 -8.37 -12.84 20.57
CA LEU A 204 -7.26 -11.97 20.96
C LEU A 204 -7.08 -10.80 20.01
N VAL A 205 -7.07 -11.05 18.69
CA VAL A 205 -6.87 -9.99 17.69
C VAL A 205 -8.03 -8.99 17.60
N ASN A 206 -9.16 -9.29 18.23
CA ASN A 206 -10.32 -8.41 18.34
C ASN A 206 -10.37 -7.61 19.66
N THR A 207 -9.31 -7.67 20.49
CA THR A 207 -9.25 -6.91 21.74
C THR A 207 -9.14 -5.40 21.48
N GLN A 208 -9.95 -4.59 22.18
CA GLN A 208 -9.99 -3.13 22.01
C GLN A 208 -9.14 -2.39 23.05
N ASP A 209 -8.79 -3.08 24.14
CA ASP A 209 -7.98 -2.55 25.23
C ASP A 209 -6.61 -3.23 25.23
N THR A 210 -5.63 -2.60 25.89
CA THR A 210 -4.34 -3.25 26.14
C THR A 210 -4.56 -4.51 26.98
N GLU A 211 -4.04 -5.64 26.51
CA GLU A 211 -4.29 -6.95 27.12
C GLU A 211 -3.01 -7.79 27.18
N GLU A 212 -2.59 -8.17 28.38
CA GLU A 212 -1.57 -9.20 28.59
C GLU A 212 -2.19 -10.60 28.41
N ILE A 213 -1.56 -11.43 27.58
CA ILE A 213 -2.04 -12.77 27.25
C ILE A 213 -1.50 -13.76 28.29
N GLU A 214 -2.38 -14.61 28.81
CA GLU A 214 -1.99 -15.80 29.57
C GLU A 214 -1.35 -16.84 28.61
N THR A 215 -0.02 -16.97 28.64
CA THR A 215 0.75 -17.80 27.71
C THR A 215 0.99 -19.23 28.20
N GLY A 216 0.67 -19.53 29.47
CA GLY A 216 1.01 -20.81 30.11
C GLY A 216 2.52 -21.02 30.34
N SER A 217 3.31 -19.95 30.25
CA SER A 217 4.77 -19.95 30.43
C SER A 217 5.25 -18.67 31.12
N ASP A 218 6.56 -18.52 31.31
CA ASP A 218 7.15 -17.27 31.84
C ASP A 218 7.25 -16.17 30.76
N ILE A 219 7.05 -16.49 29.48
CA ILE A 219 7.07 -15.51 28.39
C ILE A 219 5.82 -14.64 28.47
N LYS A 220 6.04 -13.33 28.46
CA LYS A 220 4.98 -12.32 28.53
C LYS A 220 4.69 -11.80 27.14
N ILE A 221 3.42 -11.67 26.80
CA ILE A 221 2.97 -11.05 25.55
C ILE A 221 1.84 -10.10 25.87
N THR A 222 1.98 -8.82 25.51
CA THR A 222 0.91 -7.83 25.64
C THR A 222 0.49 -7.29 24.27
N LEU A 223 -0.82 -7.31 24.01
CA LEU A 223 -1.43 -6.70 22.83
C LEU A 223 -1.75 -5.24 23.12
N VAL A 224 -1.34 -4.35 22.21
CA VAL A 224 -1.64 -2.92 22.29
C VAL A 224 -2.37 -2.49 21.01
N PRO A 225 -3.72 -2.39 21.03
CA PRO A 225 -4.50 -1.97 19.87
C PRO A 225 -4.57 -0.44 19.72
N GLY A 226 -4.70 0.01 18.47
CA GLY A 226 -4.95 1.40 18.11
C GLY A 226 -3.91 2.02 17.17
N TYR A 227 -4.13 3.29 16.85
CA TYR A 227 -3.30 4.16 16.01
C TYR A 227 -2.80 5.37 16.83
N PRO A 228 -1.98 6.28 16.26
CA PRO A 228 -1.58 7.52 16.95
C PRO A 228 -2.74 8.34 17.50
N LYS A 229 -3.86 8.42 16.75
CA LYS A 229 -5.09 9.11 17.18
C LYS A 229 -5.73 8.48 18.42
N ASP A 230 -5.39 7.23 18.73
CA ASP A 230 -5.91 6.44 19.84
C ASP A 230 -4.91 6.38 21.01
N HIS A 231 -3.93 7.30 21.04
CA HIS A 231 -2.87 7.39 22.04
C HIS A 231 -2.01 6.11 22.12
N LEU A 232 -1.67 5.55 20.94
CA LEU A 232 -0.85 4.34 20.83
C LEU A 232 0.51 4.49 21.53
N ASP A 233 1.14 5.66 21.41
CA ASP A 233 2.42 5.99 22.05
C ASP A 233 2.33 5.93 23.58
N GLU A 234 1.27 6.49 24.17
CA GLU A 234 1.02 6.43 25.62
C GLU A 234 0.81 4.99 26.10
N LYS A 235 -0.01 4.21 25.39
CA LYS A 235 -0.28 2.79 25.75
C LYS A 235 0.97 1.91 25.65
N LEU A 236 1.80 2.15 24.62
CA LEU A 236 3.08 1.49 24.47
C LEU A 236 4.04 1.90 25.60
N ALA A 237 4.10 3.18 25.94
CA ALA A 237 4.90 3.67 27.06
C ALA A 237 4.50 3.01 28.38
N ASP A 238 3.19 2.94 28.68
CA ASP A 238 2.68 2.31 29.90
C ASP A 238 3.11 0.83 30.00
N SER A 239 3.04 0.11 28.89
CA SER A 239 3.46 -1.29 28.82
C SER A 239 4.98 -1.44 28.97
N LEU A 240 5.76 -0.62 28.25
CA LEU A 240 7.22 -0.66 28.25
C LEU A 240 7.81 -0.26 29.63
N ASN A 241 7.22 0.74 30.28
CA ASN A 241 7.65 1.26 31.58
C ASN A 241 7.47 0.27 32.75
N THR A 242 6.79 -0.87 32.53
CA THR A 242 6.79 -1.97 33.50
C THR A 242 8.17 -2.58 33.70
N GLY A 243 9.05 -2.48 32.69
CA GLY A 243 10.36 -3.13 32.67
C GLY A 243 10.34 -4.61 32.34
N ASP A 244 9.17 -5.15 31.98
CA ASP A 244 8.98 -6.57 31.70
C ASP A 244 9.25 -6.96 30.24
N TYR A 245 9.25 -5.98 29.32
CA TYR A 245 9.27 -6.21 27.88
C TYR A 245 10.57 -5.70 27.26
N ASN A 246 11.11 -6.47 26.31
CA ASN A 246 12.34 -6.16 25.60
C ASN A 246 12.22 -6.29 24.08
N VAL A 247 11.08 -6.75 23.56
CA VAL A 247 10.80 -6.83 22.12
C VAL A 247 9.46 -6.18 21.81
N ILE A 248 9.43 -5.35 20.77
CA ILE A 248 8.21 -4.77 20.21
C ILE A 248 8.03 -5.28 18.78
N LEU A 249 6.89 -5.89 18.49
CA LEU A 249 6.49 -6.33 17.16
C LEU A 249 5.32 -5.47 16.69
N SER A 250 5.54 -4.61 15.71
CA SER A 250 4.54 -3.63 15.27
C SER A 250 3.95 -3.97 13.92
N VAL A 251 2.62 -3.92 13.81
CA VAL A 251 1.90 -4.01 12.51
C VAL A 251 1.57 -2.64 11.92
N VAL A 252 2.03 -1.57 12.58
CA VAL A 252 1.92 -0.16 12.17
C VAL A 252 3.30 0.51 12.14
N SER A 253 3.37 1.73 11.61
CA SER A 253 4.63 2.48 11.49
C SER A 253 5.30 2.71 12.84
N ALA A 254 6.58 2.37 12.94
CA ALA A 254 7.40 2.67 14.12
C ALA A 254 7.55 4.19 14.35
N SER A 255 7.41 5.01 13.31
CA SER A 255 7.54 6.48 13.38
C SER A 255 6.62 7.10 14.41
N ASP A 256 5.49 6.45 14.65
CA ASP A 256 4.45 6.87 15.56
C ASP A 256 4.88 6.83 17.03
N PHE A 257 5.81 5.95 17.39
CA PHE A 257 6.18 5.71 18.79
C PHE A 257 7.68 5.54 19.03
N ILE A 258 8.54 5.66 18.01
CA ILE A 258 9.99 5.44 18.17
C ILE A 258 10.64 6.30 19.26
N LYS A 259 10.11 7.51 19.48
CA LYS A 259 10.58 8.42 20.53
C LYS A 259 10.32 7.91 21.94
N ILE A 260 9.29 7.09 22.13
CA ILE A 260 8.99 6.44 23.40
C ILE A 260 10.06 5.39 23.71
N ILE A 261 10.46 4.63 22.69
CA ILE A 261 11.54 3.65 22.80
C ILE A 261 12.86 4.36 23.11
N ASP A 262 13.24 5.36 22.29
CA ASP A 262 14.46 6.16 22.50
C ASP A 262 14.55 6.69 23.96
N ALA A 263 13.47 7.26 24.48
CA ALA A 263 13.43 7.81 25.85
C ALA A 263 13.56 6.73 26.92
N TYR A 264 12.88 5.60 26.74
CA TYR A 264 12.95 4.47 27.67
C TYR A 264 14.35 3.85 27.72
N GLU A 265 15.00 3.65 26.56
CA GLU A 265 16.36 3.12 26.45
C GLU A 265 17.38 4.05 27.14
N GLU A 266 17.28 5.35 26.90
CA GLU A 266 18.14 6.36 27.54
C GLU A 266 17.96 6.38 29.07
N GLU A 267 16.72 6.35 29.57
CA GLU A 267 16.41 6.40 30.99
C GLU A 267 16.87 5.13 31.72
N ASN A 268 16.65 3.96 31.12
CA ASN A 268 16.86 2.67 31.77
C ASN A 268 18.21 2.02 31.42
N SER A 269 18.98 2.63 30.51
CA SER A 269 20.25 2.08 30.03
C SER A 269 20.11 0.65 29.50
N THR A 270 19.06 0.42 28.71
CA THR A 270 18.72 -0.85 28.10
C THR A 270 18.42 -0.67 26.62
N ASP A 271 18.40 -1.76 25.89
CA ASP A 271 18.05 -1.82 24.48
C ASP A 271 16.70 -2.53 24.33
N VAL A 272 15.84 -2.05 23.43
CA VAL A 272 14.55 -2.65 23.10
C VAL A 272 14.57 -3.04 21.64
N LEU A 273 14.41 -4.33 21.37
CA LEU A 273 14.39 -4.84 20.01
C LEU A 273 13.08 -4.46 19.32
N LEU A 274 13.15 -3.99 18.07
CA LEU A 274 11.99 -3.51 17.33
C LEU A 274 11.87 -4.16 15.95
N GLY A 275 10.77 -4.87 15.75
CA GLY A 275 10.29 -5.29 14.44
C GLY A 275 9.09 -4.45 13.99
N SER A 276 9.05 -4.05 12.73
CA SER A 276 7.91 -3.34 12.15
C SER A 276 7.50 -3.90 10.78
N ILE A 277 6.19 -4.03 10.58
CA ILE A 277 5.58 -4.27 9.28
C ILE A 277 5.01 -2.95 8.77
N ASP A 278 5.74 -2.27 7.89
CA ASP A 278 5.36 -0.95 7.38
C ASP A 278 5.91 -0.70 5.97
N CYS A 279 6.56 0.43 5.70
CA CYS A 279 6.97 0.83 4.37
C CYS A 279 8.41 1.37 4.37
N PHE A 280 9.17 1.02 3.33
CA PHE A 280 10.49 1.56 3.07
C PHE A 280 10.36 3.03 2.64
N THR A 281 10.53 3.91 3.62
CA THR A 281 10.32 5.37 3.54
C THR A 281 11.54 6.13 4.05
N GLU A 282 11.54 7.45 3.88
CA GLU A 282 12.55 8.33 4.48
C GLU A 282 12.60 8.18 6.01
N ASP A 283 11.45 8.03 6.67
CA ASP A 283 11.38 7.90 8.13
C ASP A 283 12.08 6.60 8.59
N THR A 284 11.80 5.47 7.93
CA THR A 284 12.52 4.20 8.22
C THR A 284 13.99 4.25 7.80
N TYR A 285 14.33 5.00 6.74
CA TYR A 285 15.74 5.23 6.39
C TYR A 285 16.47 5.93 7.52
N GLU A 286 15.84 6.92 8.17
CA GLU A 286 16.41 7.57 9.34
C GLU A 286 16.59 6.60 10.51
N MET A 287 15.63 5.69 10.74
CA MET A 287 15.72 4.72 11.85
C MET A 287 16.85 3.70 11.68
N PHE A 288 17.10 3.23 10.45
CA PHE A 288 18.24 2.36 10.16
C PHE A 288 19.56 3.13 10.22
N ASN A 289 19.62 4.36 9.69
CA ASN A 289 20.89 5.07 9.50
C ASN A 289 21.30 5.98 10.67
N LYS A 290 20.37 6.40 11.53
CA LYS A 290 20.67 7.18 12.75
C LYS A 290 20.68 6.26 13.96
N LYS A 291 21.85 6.13 14.57
CA LYS A 291 22.02 5.29 15.76
C LYS A 291 21.16 5.78 16.93
N GLY A 292 20.47 4.85 17.58
CA GLY A 292 19.77 4.99 18.85
C GLY A 292 20.71 4.77 20.04
N TYR A 293 20.15 4.21 21.11
CA TYR A 293 20.90 3.94 22.34
C TYR A 293 22.12 3.04 22.07
N ASN A 294 23.23 3.33 22.76
CA ASN A 294 24.49 2.58 22.68
C ASN A 294 25.05 2.34 21.25
N GLY A 295 24.67 3.18 20.28
CA GLY A 295 25.17 3.07 18.91
C GLY A 295 24.47 2.01 18.04
N LYS A 296 23.37 1.43 18.51
CA LYS A 296 22.54 0.46 17.78
C LYS A 296 21.56 1.14 16.82
N GLU A 297 21.10 0.40 15.82
CA GLU A 297 19.97 0.75 14.96
C GLU A 297 18.71 0.91 15.80
N ARG A 298 17.80 1.80 15.40
CA ARG A 298 16.53 2.01 16.13
C ARG A 298 15.45 0.99 15.76
N ILE A 299 15.71 0.21 14.73
CA ILE A 299 14.83 -0.84 14.21
C ILE A 299 15.73 -2.02 13.81
N ASP A 300 15.35 -3.22 14.23
CA ASP A 300 16.12 -4.45 14.01
C ASP A 300 15.59 -5.24 12.83
N TYR A 301 14.30 -5.08 12.50
CA TYR A 301 13.66 -5.77 11.40
C TYR A 301 12.55 -4.91 10.79
N LEU A 302 12.60 -4.70 9.48
CA LEU A 302 11.52 -4.09 8.71
C LEU A 302 11.08 -5.05 7.62
N VAL A 303 9.78 -5.28 7.51
CA VAL A 303 9.17 -5.89 6.33
C VAL A 303 8.04 -5.02 5.82
N GLY A 304 7.88 -4.92 4.51
CA GLY A 304 6.68 -4.34 3.95
C GLY A 304 6.84 -3.67 2.60
N LYS A 305 6.05 -2.64 2.37
CA LYS A 305 5.88 -1.98 1.07
C LYS A 305 7.00 -1.01 0.78
N TYR A 306 6.99 -0.42 -0.41
CA TYR A 306 7.98 0.58 -0.83
C TYR A 306 7.34 1.56 -1.80
N GLY A 307 7.90 2.77 -1.93
CA GLY A 307 7.31 3.84 -2.74
C GLY A 307 6.95 3.43 -4.18
N ALA A 308 7.80 2.65 -4.84
CA ALA A 308 7.59 2.21 -6.23
C ALA A 308 6.52 1.11 -6.39
N ILE A 309 6.04 0.50 -5.30
CA ILE A 309 5.07 -0.61 -5.35
C ILE A 309 3.76 -0.21 -6.06
N VAL A 310 3.46 1.08 -6.14
CA VAL A 310 2.25 1.62 -6.76
C VAL A 310 2.31 1.72 -8.29
N ALA A 311 3.46 1.48 -8.92
CA ALA A 311 3.63 1.59 -10.36
C ALA A 311 2.65 0.74 -11.18
N PRO A 312 2.35 -0.51 -10.81
CA PRO A 312 1.36 -1.31 -11.53
C PRO A 312 -0.06 -0.72 -11.49
N SER A 313 -0.44 -0.02 -10.42
CA SER A 313 -1.74 0.65 -10.35
C SER A 313 -1.82 1.79 -11.36
N PHE A 314 -0.72 2.54 -11.53
CA PHE A 314 -0.61 3.54 -12.59
C PHE A 314 -0.68 2.92 -13.99
N VAL A 315 0.07 1.83 -14.24
CA VAL A 315 0.07 1.16 -15.56
C VAL A 315 -1.34 0.66 -15.92
N ALA A 316 -2.03 0.01 -14.98
CA ALA A 316 -3.41 -0.44 -15.18
C ALA A 316 -4.33 0.74 -15.52
N MET A 317 -4.25 1.82 -14.72
CA MET A 317 -5.08 3.01 -14.91
C MET A 317 -4.81 3.69 -16.26
N LYS A 318 -3.54 3.88 -16.62
CA LYS A 318 -3.15 4.53 -17.88
C LYS A 318 -3.62 3.71 -19.10
N ASN A 319 -3.41 2.39 -19.10
CA ASN A 319 -3.94 1.53 -20.16
C ASN A 319 -5.46 1.64 -20.28
N ALA A 320 -6.19 1.69 -19.15
CA ALA A 320 -7.64 1.84 -19.16
C ALA A 320 -8.10 3.19 -19.74
N LEU A 321 -7.47 4.28 -19.31
CA LEU A 321 -7.77 5.64 -19.79
C LEU A 321 -7.45 5.83 -21.29
N GLU A 322 -6.50 5.07 -21.82
CA GLU A 322 -6.16 5.05 -23.26
C GLU A 322 -7.02 4.07 -24.08
N GLY A 323 -8.01 3.43 -23.46
CA GLY A 323 -8.99 2.57 -24.13
C GLY A 323 -8.59 1.10 -24.22
N PHE A 324 -7.63 0.64 -23.42
CA PHE A 324 -7.13 -0.73 -23.42
C PHE A 324 -7.61 -1.56 -22.21
N ALA A 325 -8.57 -1.09 -21.41
CA ALA A 325 -9.01 -1.77 -20.19
C ALA A 325 -9.38 -3.26 -20.42
N GLU A 326 -10.12 -3.55 -21.49
CA GLU A 326 -10.61 -4.89 -21.82
C GLU A 326 -9.47 -5.89 -22.15
N ASP A 327 -8.31 -5.41 -22.60
CA ASP A 327 -7.16 -6.27 -22.91
C ASP A 327 -6.47 -6.83 -21.65
N TYR A 328 -6.81 -6.30 -20.48
CA TYR A 328 -6.19 -6.62 -19.19
C TYR A 328 -7.18 -7.27 -18.21
N ARG A 329 -8.37 -7.65 -18.67
CA ARG A 329 -9.30 -8.48 -17.90
C ARG A 329 -8.78 -9.92 -17.80
N GLU A 330 -8.96 -10.53 -16.64
CA GLU A 330 -8.61 -11.91 -16.35
C GLU A 330 -9.85 -12.78 -16.54
N ASP A 331 -9.89 -13.58 -17.62
CA ASP A 331 -11.04 -14.40 -17.99
C ASP A 331 -12.38 -13.64 -18.10
N GLY A 332 -12.32 -12.34 -18.43
CA GLY A 332 -13.47 -11.44 -18.56
C GLY A 332 -13.82 -10.66 -17.29
N SER A 333 -13.17 -10.95 -16.17
CA SER A 333 -13.36 -10.24 -14.91
C SER A 333 -12.19 -9.28 -14.61
N ALA A 334 -12.36 -8.43 -13.60
CA ALA A 334 -11.32 -7.58 -13.06
C ALA A 334 -10.14 -8.43 -12.55
N PHE A 335 -8.89 -7.97 -12.75
CA PHE A 335 -7.72 -8.75 -12.35
C PHE A 335 -7.56 -8.81 -10.82
N ARG A 336 -6.88 -9.85 -10.33
CA ARG A 336 -6.38 -9.91 -8.94
C ARG A 336 -4.90 -10.26 -8.94
N LEU A 337 -4.06 -9.23 -8.90
CA LEU A 337 -2.60 -9.36 -8.96
C LEU A 337 -1.97 -9.21 -7.59
N GLN A 338 -0.92 -9.99 -7.35
CA GLN A 338 -0.25 -10.04 -6.05
C GLN A 338 1.10 -9.31 -6.06
N GLN A 339 1.50 -8.70 -4.95
CA GLN A 339 2.81 -8.08 -4.78
C GLN A 339 3.48 -8.57 -3.50
N SER A 340 4.80 -8.71 -3.57
CA SER A 340 5.62 -9.12 -2.43
C SER A 340 6.10 -7.92 -1.63
N PHE A 341 6.35 -8.15 -0.34
CA PHE A 341 7.06 -7.21 0.50
C PHE A 341 8.57 -7.31 0.33
N TRP A 342 9.25 -6.24 0.70
CA TRP A 342 10.68 -6.22 0.96
C TRP A 342 10.96 -6.48 2.43
N THR A 343 12.17 -6.94 2.75
CA THR A 343 12.59 -7.23 4.12
C THR A 343 14.02 -6.73 4.31
N ALA A 344 14.27 -6.08 5.44
CA ALA A 344 15.60 -5.65 5.84
C ALA A 344 15.79 -5.87 7.34
N ASP A 345 16.85 -6.58 7.70
CA ASP A 345 17.33 -6.77 9.08
C ASP A 345 18.67 -6.03 9.33
N SER A 346 19.11 -5.24 8.35
CA SER A 346 20.38 -4.53 8.38
C SER A 346 20.35 -3.24 7.57
N VAL A 347 21.21 -2.30 7.94
CA VAL A 347 21.36 -1.01 7.23
C VAL A 347 21.74 -1.21 5.77
N ASP A 348 22.62 -2.17 5.48
CA ASP A 348 23.08 -2.45 4.11
C ASP A 348 21.94 -3.00 3.24
N GLU A 349 21.13 -3.92 3.76
CA GLU A 349 19.97 -4.45 3.05
C GLU A 349 18.91 -3.37 2.84
N PHE A 350 18.58 -2.62 3.89
CA PHE A 350 17.63 -1.50 3.81
C PHE A 350 18.07 -0.51 2.73
N ASN A 351 19.31 -0.02 2.79
CA ASN A 351 19.81 0.99 1.86
C ASN A 351 19.84 0.48 0.42
N LYS A 352 20.19 -0.78 0.20
CA LYS A 352 20.17 -1.40 -1.13
C LYS A 352 18.75 -1.45 -1.70
N GLN A 353 17.77 -1.89 -0.91
CA GLN A 353 16.38 -2.00 -1.36
C GLN A 353 15.74 -0.61 -1.53
N TYR A 354 15.90 0.28 -0.54
CA TYR A 354 15.35 1.64 -0.61
C TYR A 354 15.83 2.41 -1.84
N ALA A 355 17.10 2.24 -2.23
CA ALA A 355 17.64 2.82 -3.47
C ALA A 355 16.90 2.35 -4.73
N LEU A 356 16.40 1.11 -4.77
CA LEU A 356 15.58 0.59 -5.88
C LEU A 356 14.17 1.19 -5.91
N SER A 357 13.68 1.78 -4.82
CA SER A 357 12.38 2.44 -4.80
C SER A 357 12.44 3.91 -5.20
N ILE A 358 13.56 4.59 -4.94
CA ILE A 358 13.72 6.03 -5.19
C ILE A 358 14.67 6.35 -6.36
N GLY A 359 15.41 5.34 -6.83
CA GLY A 359 16.35 5.48 -7.93
C GLY A 359 15.65 5.85 -9.23
N MET A 360 16.27 6.71 -10.02
CA MET A 360 15.71 7.14 -11.31
C MET A 360 15.92 6.10 -12.44
N TYR A 361 17.06 5.41 -12.42
CA TYR A 361 17.46 4.45 -13.46
C TYR A 361 17.26 3.00 -12.99
N ASP A 362 17.86 2.62 -11.87
CA ASP A 362 17.78 1.26 -11.32
C ASP A 362 16.53 1.07 -10.45
N ASN A 363 15.39 1.66 -10.84
CA ASN A 363 14.15 1.51 -10.08
C ASN A 363 13.57 0.10 -10.28
N THR A 364 13.07 -0.52 -9.21
CA THR A 364 12.40 -1.83 -9.27
C THR A 364 11.20 -1.82 -10.23
N TYR A 365 10.55 -0.66 -10.38
CA TYR A 365 9.57 -0.37 -11.43
C TYR A 365 10.04 0.85 -12.23
N SER A 366 10.98 0.63 -13.16
CA SER A 366 11.52 1.70 -13.99
C SER A 366 10.50 2.22 -15.01
N VAL A 367 10.72 3.44 -15.52
CA VAL A 367 9.95 3.97 -16.66
C VAL A 367 10.08 3.08 -17.89
N GLU A 368 11.26 2.50 -18.13
CA GLU A 368 11.49 1.57 -19.23
C GLU A 368 10.64 0.31 -19.07
N ASP A 369 10.65 -0.31 -17.88
CA ASP A 369 9.81 -1.46 -17.53
C ASP A 369 8.32 -1.14 -17.73
N MET A 370 7.88 0.05 -17.30
CA MET A 370 6.49 0.50 -17.49
C MET A 370 6.13 0.64 -18.98
N MET A 371 7.04 1.16 -19.81
CA MET A 371 6.80 1.28 -21.26
C MET A 371 6.64 -0.10 -21.94
N GLU A 372 7.28 -1.15 -21.43
CA GLU A 372 7.10 -2.51 -21.95
C GLU A 372 5.69 -3.08 -21.71
N VAL A 373 4.95 -2.56 -20.74
CA VAL A 373 3.61 -3.03 -20.34
C VAL A 373 2.48 -2.03 -20.58
N LEU A 374 2.81 -0.82 -21.05
CA LEU A 374 1.85 0.17 -21.56
C LEU A 374 1.62 -0.03 -23.06
N LYS A 375 0.37 -0.26 -23.47
CA LYS A 375 0.02 -0.51 -24.88
C LYS A 375 0.32 0.67 -25.80
N SER A 376 0.28 1.91 -25.28
CA SER A 376 0.64 3.11 -26.05
C SER A 376 2.09 3.10 -26.53
N TYR A 377 2.99 2.42 -25.81
CA TYR A 377 4.42 2.33 -26.14
C TYR A 377 4.78 0.98 -26.77
N THR A 378 4.16 -0.10 -26.29
CA THR A 378 4.43 -1.47 -26.73
C THR A 378 3.11 -2.15 -27.15
N PRO A 379 2.62 -1.96 -28.39
CA PRO A 379 1.29 -2.42 -28.82
C PRO A 379 1.05 -3.93 -28.71
N GLU A 380 2.10 -4.73 -28.79
CA GLU A 380 2.07 -6.18 -28.66
C GLU A 380 2.13 -6.69 -27.21
N THR A 381 2.20 -5.79 -26.23
CA THR A 381 2.13 -6.17 -24.82
C THR A 381 0.75 -6.70 -24.45
N ASN A 382 0.67 -7.44 -23.36
CA ASN A 382 -0.53 -8.16 -22.95
C ASN A 382 -0.61 -8.32 -21.43
N PHE A 383 -1.75 -8.83 -20.96
CA PHE A 383 -2.00 -9.04 -19.53
C PHE A 383 -0.92 -9.90 -18.85
N GLU A 384 -0.40 -10.94 -19.50
CA GLU A 384 0.64 -11.80 -18.92
C GLU A 384 1.97 -11.07 -18.67
N LYS A 385 2.36 -10.16 -19.58
CA LYS A 385 3.53 -9.29 -19.35
C LYS A 385 3.28 -8.31 -18.21
N PHE A 386 2.07 -7.75 -18.13
CA PHE A 386 1.68 -6.88 -17.03
C PHE A 386 1.63 -7.61 -15.69
N ARG A 387 1.14 -8.85 -15.65
CA ARG A 387 1.19 -9.72 -14.46
C ARG A 387 2.63 -9.89 -14.01
N LYS A 388 3.54 -10.31 -14.90
CA LYS A 388 4.96 -10.48 -14.56
C LYS A 388 5.65 -9.21 -14.11
N PHE A 389 5.29 -8.08 -14.71
CA PHE A 389 5.74 -6.78 -14.25
C PHE A 389 5.29 -6.53 -12.82
N THR A 390 4.03 -6.84 -12.50
CA THR A 390 3.38 -6.57 -11.20
C THR A 390 3.83 -7.51 -10.07
N GLU A 391 3.89 -8.81 -10.33
CA GLU A 391 4.12 -9.87 -9.34
C GLU A 391 5.62 -10.11 -9.07
N LYS A 392 6.35 -9.03 -8.77
CA LYS A 392 7.79 -9.04 -8.46
C LYS A 392 8.11 -9.42 -7.01
#